data_AF-A0A166R191-F1
#
_entry.id   AF-A0A166R191-F1
#
_cell.length_a   1.000
_cell.length_b   1.000
_cell.length_c   1.000
_cell.angle_alpha   90.00
_cell.angle_beta   90.00
_cell.angle_gamma   90.00
#
_symmetry.space_group_name_H-M   'P 1'
#
loop_
_entity.id
_entity.type
_entity.pdbx_description
1 polymer ?
#
loop_
_entity_poly.entity_id
_entity_poly.type
_entity_poly.pdbx_seq_one_letter_code
_entity_poly.pdbx_strand_id
1 'polypeptide(L)'
;HAPPTGRNPNPNPNPNPHPPRTAVITAPAAGAPPVLRIRVEQREREVGMRCSDTSCGIGPSDEEPFPAAGGAPVKQLAIRPLRGSGVVGGSVCAHTFHAACLVSAERVAGWGGEDKEEEEVEVACPSCRAVGCVPREEWEEGVRGLV
;
A
#
# COMPACT_ATOMS: atom_id res chain seq x y z
N HIS A 1 -52.79 17.94 -35.10
CA HIS A 1 -52.82 18.24 -33.64
C HIS A 1 -52.05 17.15 -32.92
N ALA A 2 -51.11 17.54 -32.04
CA ALA A 2 -50.28 16.64 -31.23
C ALA A 2 -50.95 16.33 -29.85
N PRO A 3 -50.30 15.61 -28.89
CA PRO A 3 -50.75 14.38 -28.17
C PRO A 3 -51.32 14.76 -26.75
N PRO A 4 -51.36 13.96 -25.64
CA PRO A 4 -50.70 12.67 -25.34
C PRO A 4 -51.40 11.67 -24.35
N THR A 5 -50.76 10.50 -24.24
CA THR A 5 -50.48 9.67 -23.03
C THR A 5 -51.58 9.16 -22.09
N GLY A 6 -51.41 7.88 -21.74
CA GLY A 6 -51.82 7.28 -20.47
C GLY A 6 -52.76 6.10 -20.70
N ARG A 7 -52.65 4.95 -20.02
CA ARG A 7 -51.87 4.58 -18.84
C ARG A 7 -52.04 3.07 -18.76
N ASN A 8 -50.97 2.32 -18.61
CA ASN A 8 -51.00 0.88 -18.37
C ASN A 8 -51.02 0.66 -16.85
N PRO A 9 -51.97 -0.09 -16.27
CA PRO A 9 -51.78 -0.64 -14.93
C PRO A 9 -51.95 -2.15 -14.97
N ASN A 10 -50.83 -2.87 -15.01
CA ASN A 10 -50.77 -4.25 -14.58
C ASN A 10 -50.52 -4.24 -13.06
N PRO A 11 -51.47 -4.67 -12.20
CA PRO A 11 -51.20 -4.81 -10.79
C PRO A 11 -50.54 -6.16 -10.57
N ASN A 12 -49.23 -6.17 -10.31
CA ASN A 12 -48.55 -7.33 -9.75
C ASN A 12 -48.47 -7.13 -8.22
N PRO A 13 -49.28 -7.81 -7.40
CA PRO A 13 -49.09 -7.81 -5.96
C PRO A 13 -48.14 -8.95 -5.63
N ASN A 14 -46.86 -8.65 -5.44
CA ASN A 14 -45.95 -9.57 -4.76
C ASN A 14 -45.62 -9.02 -3.37
N PRO A 15 -46.37 -9.39 -2.32
CA PRO A 15 -45.96 -9.14 -0.96
C PRO A 15 -45.22 -10.38 -0.47
N ASN A 16 -43.93 -10.51 -0.81
CA ASN A 16 -43.10 -11.47 -0.11
C ASN A 16 -42.32 -10.71 0.99
N PRO A 17 -42.75 -10.77 2.26
CA PRO A 17 -41.99 -10.19 3.35
C PRO A 17 -40.74 -11.03 3.55
N HIS A 18 -39.60 -10.55 3.05
CA HIS A 18 -38.32 -11.10 3.43
C HIS A 18 -38.13 -10.88 4.94
N PRO A 19 -37.96 -11.95 5.76
CA PRO A 19 -37.64 -11.76 7.17
C PRO A 19 -36.30 -11.04 7.30
N PRO A 20 -36.11 -10.18 8.33
CA PRO A 20 -34.85 -9.51 8.55
C PRO A 20 -33.77 -10.58 8.76
N ARG A 21 -32.80 -10.62 7.85
CA ARG A 21 -31.65 -11.52 7.94
C ARG A 21 -30.91 -11.17 9.22
N THR A 22 -31.04 -12.00 10.25
CA THR A 22 -30.16 -11.97 11.41
C THR A 22 -28.74 -12.13 10.87
N ALA A 23 -27.94 -11.08 10.93
CA ALA A 23 -26.54 -11.17 10.54
C ALA A 23 -25.88 -12.13 11.53
N VAL A 24 -25.63 -13.37 11.09
CA VAL A 24 -24.80 -14.31 11.82
C VAL A 24 -23.41 -13.68 11.86
N ILE A 25 -23.03 -13.13 13.02
CA ILE A 25 -21.68 -12.64 13.26
C ILE A 25 -20.82 -13.88 13.49
N THR A 26 -20.26 -14.42 12.40
CA THR A 26 -19.27 -15.47 12.50
C THR A 26 -18.05 -14.89 13.21
N ALA A 27 -17.63 -15.52 14.32
CA ALA A 27 -16.41 -15.12 15.00
C ALA A 27 -15.22 -15.22 14.03
N PRO A 28 -14.28 -14.26 14.03
CA PRO A 28 -13.09 -14.36 13.20
C PRO A 28 -12.31 -15.63 13.59
N ALA A 29 -11.68 -16.26 12.60
CA ALA A 29 -10.87 -17.46 12.81
C ALA A 29 -9.82 -17.21 13.91
N ALA A 30 -9.58 -18.22 14.75
CA ALA A 30 -8.57 -18.13 15.80
C ALA A 30 -7.21 -17.72 15.22
N GLY A 31 -6.64 -16.63 15.72
CA GLY A 31 -5.38 -16.06 15.23
C GLY A 31 -5.50 -14.98 14.16
N ALA A 32 -6.70 -14.66 13.68
CA ALA A 32 -6.89 -13.50 12.80
C ALA A 32 -6.62 -12.19 13.58
N PRO A 33 -5.82 -11.26 13.03
CA PRO A 33 -5.61 -9.97 13.67
C PRO A 33 -6.97 -9.26 13.83
N PRO A 34 -7.18 -8.53 14.94
CA PRO A 34 -8.42 -7.82 15.14
C PRO A 34 -8.66 -6.84 13.98
N VAL A 35 -9.90 -6.77 13.48
CA VAL A 35 -10.30 -5.89 12.36
C VAL A 35 -9.87 -4.44 12.60
N LEU A 36 -9.86 -3.99 13.86
CA LEU A 36 -9.37 -2.67 14.24
C LEU A 36 -7.88 -2.48 13.94
N ARG A 37 -7.03 -3.46 14.27
CA ARG A 37 -5.59 -3.40 13.99
C ARG A 37 -5.33 -3.31 12.48
N ILE A 38 -6.04 -4.09 11.67
CA ILE A 38 -5.94 -4.01 10.21
C ILE A 38 -6.28 -2.60 9.71
N ARG A 39 -7.32 -1.97 10.26
CA ARG A 39 -7.73 -0.60 9.88
C ARG A 39 -6.72 0.47 10.33
N VAL A 40 -6.16 0.33 11.52
CA VAL A 40 -5.11 1.22 12.03
C VAL A 40 -3.88 1.11 11.15
N GLU A 41 -3.39 -0.11 10.91
CA GLU A 41 -2.22 -0.35 10.07
C GLU A 41 -2.40 0.14 8.62
N GLN A 42 -3.62 0.01 8.08
CA GLN A 42 -3.98 0.56 6.78
C GLN A 42 -3.93 2.08 6.78
N ARG A 43 -4.52 2.72 7.81
CA ARG A 43 -4.50 4.18 7.94
C ARG A 43 -3.09 4.72 8.12
N GLU A 44 -2.25 4.02 8.88
CA GLU A 44 -0.86 4.38 9.08
C GLU A 44 -0.08 4.34 7.76
N ARG A 45 -0.33 3.36 6.90
CA ARG A 45 0.26 3.31 5.56
C ARG A 45 -0.22 4.47 4.68
N GLU A 46 -1.51 4.81 4.74
CA GLU A 46 -2.09 5.93 3.98
C GLU A 46 -1.51 7.29 4.39
N VAL A 47 -1.12 7.46 5.65
CA VAL A 47 -0.50 8.71 6.16
C VAL A 47 1.04 8.64 6.21
N GLY A 48 1.65 7.59 5.65
CA GLY A 48 3.12 7.44 5.57
C GLY A 48 3.81 7.07 6.88
N MET A 49 3.06 6.62 7.89
CA MET A 49 3.61 6.10 9.16
C MET A 49 4.10 4.64 9.03
N ARG A 50 3.67 3.94 7.98
CA ARG A 50 4.16 2.62 7.59
C ARG A 50 4.52 2.59 6.11
N CYS A 51 5.46 1.75 5.75
CA CYS A 51 5.83 1.58 4.35
C CYS A 51 4.88 0.60 3.64
N SER A 52 4.99 0.51 2.33
CA SER A 52 4.09 -0.27 1.45
C SER A 52 4.47 -1.74 1.33
N ASP A 53 5.56 -2.17 1.96
CA ASP A 53 5.91 -3.58 2.04
C ASP A 53 4.97 -4.32 3.01
N THR A 54 4.34 -5.39 2.53
CA THR A 54 3.37 -6.17 3.30
C THR A 54 4.04 -7.02 4.38
N SER A 55 5.33 -7.28 4.23
CA SER A 55 6.14 -8.03 5.19
C SER A 55 6.79 -7.12 6.24
N CYS A 56 6.59 -5.80 6.16
CA CYS A 56 7.20 -4.84 7.05
C CYS A 56 6.55 -4.89 8.45
N GLY A 57 7.31 -5.40 9.42
CA GLY A 57 6.94 -5.37 10.83
C GLY A 57 7.16 -4.02 11.52
N ILE A 58 7.79 -3.05 10.84
CA ILE A 58 8.09 -1.73 11.39
C ILE A 58 6.82 -0.87 11.32
N GLY A 59 6.31 -0.50 12.48
CA GLY A 59 5.20 0.42 12.65
C GLY A 59 5.23 1.00 14.07
N PRO A 60 4.50 2.10 14.33
CA PRO A 60 4.38 2.63 15.68
C PRO A 60 3.77 1.56 16.59
N SER A 61 4.40 1.30 17.73
CA SER A 61 3.93 0.29 18.68
C SER A 61 2.85 0.88 19.59
N ASP A 62 1.68 0.22 19.68
CA ASP A 62 0.54 0.63 20.55
C ASP A 62 0.91 0.63 22.05
N GLU A 63 1.95 -0.11 22.41
CA GLU A 63 2.48 -0.28 23.77
C GLU A 63 3.55 0.74 24.17
N GLU A 64 3.91 1.69 23.30
CA GLU A 64 4.85 2.77 23.67
C GLU A 64 4.11 4.02 24.19
N PRO A 65 4.34 4.42 25.46
CA PRO A 65 3.67 5.56 26.07
C PRO A 65 4.16 6.86 25.46
N PHE A 66 3.41 7.35 24.46
CA PHE A 66 3.66 8.56 23.68
C PHE A 66 5.01 8.51 22.92
N PRO A 67 5.04 8.79 21.61
CA PRO A 67 6.32 9.04 20.97
C PRO A 67 6.94 10.23 21.70
N ALA A 68 8.09 10.01 22.35
CA ALA A 68 8.96 11.12 22.70
C ALA A 68 9.02 12.00 21.45
N ALA A 69 8.84 13.32 21.60
CA ALA A 69 8.61 14.27 20.52
C ALA A 69 9.77 14.41 19.47
N GLY A 70 10.63 13.40 19.35
CA GLY A 70 11.71 13.25 18.39
C GLY A 70 11.83 11.86 17.75
N GLY A 71 10.82 10.98 17.83
CA GLY A 71 10.77 9.77 17.01
C GLY A 71 10.55 10.16 15.55
N ALA A 72 11.61 10.50 14.82
CA ALA A 72 11.50 10.90 13.43
C ALA A 72 10.87 9.76 12.61
N PRO A 73 9.86 10.05 11.76
CA PRO A 73 9.31 9.03 10.88
C PRO A 73 10.45 8.42 10.05
N VAL A 74 10.53 7.09 10.04
CA VAL A 74 11.56 6.38 9.27
C VAL A 74 11.44 6.84 7.81
N LYS A 75 12.54 7.36 7.26
CA LYS A 75 12.59 7.89 5.89
C LYS A 75 12.03 6.85 4.91
N GLN A 76 11.01 7.26 4.16
CA GLN A 76 10.40 6.44 3.12
C GLN A 76 10.82 6.93 1.75
N LEU A 77 11.05 5.99 0.85
CA LEU A 77 11.50 6.21 -0.50
C LEU A 77 10.38 5.91 -1.48
N ALA A 78 10.26 6.73 -2.52
CA ALA A 78 9.40 6.46 -3.67
C ALA A 78 10.27 6.06 -4.86
N ILE A 79 9.82 5.09 -5.64
CA ILE A 79 10.53 4.64 -6.84
C ILE A 79 10.34 5.68 -7.94
N ARG A 80 11.44 6.18 -8.49
CA ARG A 80 11.46 7.24 -9.51
C ARG A 80 11.37 6.63 -10.91
N PRO A 81 10.82 7.34 -11.91
CA PRO A 81 10.85 6.87 -13.30
C PRO A 81 12.29 6.71 -13.80
N LEU A 82 12.53 5.70 -14.63
CA LEU A 82 13.81 5.54 -15.35
C LEU A 82 14.10 6.78 -16.20
N ARG A 83 15.37 7.19 -16.26
CA ARG A 83 15.80 8.26 -17.18
C ARG A 83 15.42 7.89 -18.62
N GLY A 84 14.82 8.83 -19.35
CA GLY A 84 14.36 8.61 -20.73
C GLY A 84 12.94 8.05 -20.86
N SER A 85 12.24 7.76 -19.76
CA SER A 85 10.81 7.37 -19.74
C SER A 85 9.87 8.45 -20.30
N GLY A 86 10.35 9.68 -20.48
CA GLY A 86 9.53 10.83 -20.91
C GLY A 86 8.64 11.40 -19.80
N VAL A 87 8.51 10.69 -18.68
CA VAL A 87 7.89 11.17 -17.44
C VAL A 87 8.90 12.04 -16.69
N VAL A 88 8.64 13.34 -16.61
CA VAL A 88 9.52 14.31 -15.93
C VAL A 88 8.99 14.55 -14.52
N GLY A 89 9.73 14.08 -13.52
CA GLY A 89 9.41 14.25 -12.11
C GLY A 89 8.38 13.25 -11.57
N GLY A 90 8.34 13.12 -10.24
CA GLY A 90 7.41 12.23 -9.53
C GLY A 90 7.93 10.80 -9.32
N SER A 91 7.01 9.89 -9.00
CA SER A 91 7.26 8.46 -8.76
C SER A 91 6.51 7.59 -9.77
N VAL A 92 6.99 6.37 -10.01
CA VAL A 92 6.33 5.42 -10.95
C VAL A 92 5.02 4.86 -10.40
N CYS A 93 4.83 4.93 -9.08
CA CYS A 93 3.59 4.56 -8.40
C CYS A 93 3.49 5.30 -7.05
N ALA A 94 2.33 5.18 -6.39
CA ALA A 94 2.08 5.81 -5.08
C ALA A 94 2.72 5.07 -3.89
N HIS A 95 3.34 3.90 -4.12
CA HIS A 95 3.91 3.10 -3.04
C HIS A 95 5.24 3.67 -2.58
N THR A 96 5.40 3.77 -1.26
CA THR A 96 6.61 4.20 -0.58
C THR A 96 7.18 3.07 0.28
N PHE A 97 8.50 2.97 0.38
CA PHE A 97 9.18 1.87 1.07
C PHE A 97 10.25 2.39 2.02
N HIS A 98 10.49 1.73 3.16
CA HIS A 98 11.75 1.95 3.86
C HIS A 98 12.89 1.45 2.97
N ALA A 99 14.04 2.12 2.98
CA ALA A 99 15.19 1.74 2.17
C ALA A 99 15.57 0.25 2.36
N ALA A 100 15.66 -0.20 3.60
CA ALA A 100 15.96 -1.59 3.94
C ALA A 100 14.89 -2.57 3.41
N CYS A 101 13.60 -2.24 3.55
CA CYS A 101 12.50 -3.08 3.06
C CYS A 101 12.54 -3.23 1.54
N LEU A 102 12.83 -2.16 0.81
CA LEU A 102 12.97 -2.21 -0.65
C LEU A 102 14.15 -3.10 -1.05
N VAL A 103 15.33 -2.92 -0.44
CA VAL A 103 16.51 -3.75 -0.72
C VAL A 103 16.24 -5.23 -0.45
N SER A 104 15.58 -5.57 0.68
CA SER A 104 15.22 -6.95 0.99
C SER A 104 14.32 -7.57 -0.09
N ALA A 105 13.30 -6.84 -0.53
CA ALA A 105 12.36 -7.34 -1.54
C ALA A 105 13.04 -7.52 -2.92
N GLU A 106 13.87 -6.56 -3.32
CA GLU A 106 14.55 -6.57 -4.62
C GLU A 106 15.63 -7.66 -4.72
N ARG A 107 16.39 -7.91 -3.64
CA ARG A 107 17.33 -9.03 -3.59
C ARG A 107 16.65 -10.38 -3.84
N VAL A 108 15.44 -10.56 -3.33
CA VAL A 108 14.63 -11.77 -3.58
C VAL A 108 14.17 -11.84 -5.03
N ALA A 109 13.89 -10.70 -5.65
CA ALA A 109 13.47 -10.62 -7.04
C ALA A 109 14.62 -10.78 -8.05
N GLY A 110 15.89 -10.68 -7.62
CA GLY A 110 17.06 -10.69 -8.49
C GLY A 110 17.37 -9.33 -9.13
N TRP A 111 16.90 -8.24 -8.53
CA TRP A 111 17.09 -6.86 -8.97
C TRP A 111 18.10 -6.14 -8.05
N GLY A 112 18.61 -4.97 -8.48
CA GLY A 112 19.63 -4.21 -7.73
C GLY A 112 21.07 -4.53 -8.16
N GLY A 113 21.33 -4.35 -9.46
CA GLY A 113 22.49 -4.86 -10.21
C GLY A 113 23.86 -4.87 -9.50
N GLU A 114 24.62 -5.93 -9.77
CA GLU A 114 26.05 -6.05 -9.48
C GLU A 114 26.84 -4.87 -10.08
N ASP A 115 27.56 -4.14 -9.23
CA ASP A 115 28.77 -3.35 -9.53
C ASP A 115 28.84 -2.65 -10.90
N LYS A 116 27.86 -1.81 -11.22
CA LYS A 116 28.06 -0.74 -12.20
C LYS A 116 28.09 0.59 -11.50
N GLU A 117 29.04 1.46 -11.79
CA GLU A 117 29.24 2.85 -11.31
C GLU A 117 28.05 3.81 -11.58
N GLU A 118 26.85 3.29 -11.78
CA GLU A 118 25.64 4.06 -12.06
C GLU A 118 25.15 4.80 -10.81
N GLU A 119 24.76 6.07 -10.99
CA GLU A 119 24.26 6.94 -9.91
C GLU A 119 22.89 6.47 -9.37
N GLU A 120 22.18 5.65 -10.15
CA GLU A 120 20.83 5.17 -9.88
C GLU A 120 20.81 3.63 -10.00
N VAL A 121 20.00 2.99 -9.16
CA VAL A 121 19.80 1.53 -9.14
C VAL A 121 18.40 1.22 -9.63
N GLU A 122 18.29 0.40 -10.68
CA GLU A 122 17.01 -0.07 -11.20
C GLU A 122 16.36 -1.07 -10.23
N VAL A 123 15.07 -0.84 -9.94
CA VAL A 123 14.26 -1.60 -8.99
C VAL A 123 12.83 -1.74 -9.49
N ALA A 124 12.14 -2.78 -9.03
CA ALA A 124 10.71 -2.97 -9.17
C ALA A 124 9.97 -2.60 -7.88
N CYS A 125 8.72 -2.16 -8.00
CA CYS A 125 7.86 -1.98 -6.84
C CYS A 125 7.44 -3.36 -6.29
N PRO A 126 7.72 -3.69 -5.02
CA PRO A 126 7.28 -4.97 -4.44
C PRO A 126 5.76 -5.15 -4.44
N SER A 127 5.00 -4.06 -4.33
CA SER A 127 3.54 -4.09 -4.25
C SER A 127 2.85 -4.19 -5.62
N CYS A 128 3.28 -3.43 -6.63
CA CYS A 128 2.61 -3.38 -7.94
C CYS A 128 3.49 -3.73 -9.15
N ARG A 129 4.77 -4.08 -8.92
CA ARG A 129 5.75 -4.45 -9.95
C ARG A 129 6.07 -3.37 -10.99
N ALA A 130 5.67 -2.12 -10.75
CA ALA A 130 6.12 -0.99 -11.57
C ALA A 130 7.65 -0.83 -11.48
N VAL A 131 8.31 -0.72 -12.62
CA VAL A 131 9.77 -0.63 -12.72
C VAL A 131 10.22 0.83 -12.75
N GLY A 132 11.28 1.14 -12.01
CA GLY A 132 11.87 2.46 -11.95
C GLY A 132 13.29 2.41 -11.38
N CYS A 133 13.76 3.51 -10.82
CA CYS A 133 15.05 3.59 -10.17
C CYS A 133 14.97 4.30 -8.81
N VAL A 134 15.98 4.07 -8.00
CA VAL A 134 16.27 4.83 -6.77
C VAL A 134 17.72 5.32 -6.83
N PRO A 135 18.06 6.47 -6.24
CA PRO A 135 19.46 6.91 -6.20
C PRO A 135 20.29 5.91 -5.39
N ARG A 136 21.52 5.66 -5.84
CA ARG A 136 22.40 4.67 -5.21
C ARG A 136 22.63 4.95 -3.73
N GLU A 137 22.73 6.21 -3.32
CA GLU A 137 22.93 6.55 -1.90
C GLU A 137 21.79 6.03 -1.01
N GLU A 138 20.54 6.14 -1.47
CA GLU A 138 19.36 5.63 -0.75
C GLU A 138 19.32 4.09 -0.77
N TRP A 139 19.78 3.47 -1.85
CA TRP A 139 19.95 2.02 -1.92
C TRP A 139 20.99 1.52 -0.92
N GLU A 140 22.17 2.14 -0.88
CA GLU A 140 23.25 1.79 0.06
C GLU A 140 22.89 2.08 1.52
N GLU A 141 22.07 3.11 1.79
CA GLU A 141 21.43 3.32 3.09
C GLU A 141 20.58 2.11 3.48
N GLY A 142 19.77 1.59 2.56
CA GLY A 142 18.98 0.38 2.76
C GLY A 142 19.83 -0.86 3.00
N VAL A 143 20.92 -1.04 2.24
CA VAL A 143 21.87 -2.15 2.41
C VAL A 143 22.51 -2.10 3.80
N ARG A 144 22.96 -0.93 4.26
CA ARG A 144 23.53 -0.72 5.60
C ARG A 144 22.50 -0.86 6.72
N GLY A 145 21.22 -0.68 6.44
CA GLY A 145 20.14 -0.88 7.40
C GLY A 145 19.75 -2.35 7.63
N LEU A 146 20.32 -3.29 6.85
CA LEU A 146 20.03 -4.73 6.94
C LEU A 146 21.07 -5.54 7.71
N VAL A 147 22.13 -4.91 8.23
CA VAL A 147 23.21 -5.54 9.01
C VAL A 147 22.99 -5.48 10.51
#